data_AF-A0A8S4QQK1-F1
#
_entry.id   AF-A0A8S4QQK1-F1
#
_cell.length_a   1.000
_cell.length_b   1.000
_cell.length_c   1.000
_cell.angle_alpha   90.00
_cell.angle_beta   90.00
_cell.angle_gamma   90.00
#
_symmetry.space_group_name_H-M   'P 1'
#
loop_
_entity.id
_entity.type
_entity.pdbx_description
1 polymer ?
#
loop_
_entity_poly.entity_id
_entity_poly.type
_entity_poly.pdbx_seq_one_letter_code
_entity_poly.pdbx_strand_id
1 'polypeptide(L)'
;MRDRWKTSLEDALYGKLTIEAIRPVFGQWIQREHGSLSFRLVQVMTGHGCFGHYLYRVARREPTPSCHECGATDDTAQHTLEECRRWDPQRRTLVAEIGGDLLLSSVAFAMGNYYRHTDFCG
;
A
#
# COMPACT_ATOMS: atom_id res chain seq x y z
N MET A 1 -6.73 24.85 -3.42
CA MET A 1 -7.28 23.67 -2.72
C MET A 1 -6.23 22.57 -2.55
N ARG A 2 -5.50 22.19 -3.61
CA ARG A 2 -4.43 21.17 -3.58
C ARG A 2 -3.30 21.47 -2.58
N ASP A 3 -2.81 22.71 -2.54
CA ASP A 3 -1.69 23.07 -1.64
C ASP A 3 -2.10 23.07 -0.17
N ARG A 4 -3.33 23.47 0.13
CA ARG A 4 -3.91 23.36 1.49
C ARG A 4 -3.94 21.91 1.98
N TRP A 5 -4.25 20.96 1.11
CA TRP A 5 -4.23 19.53 1.46
C TRP A 5 -2.80 19.01 1.65
N LYS A 6 -1.83 19.43 0.83
CA LYS A 6 -0.42 19.05 1.04
C LYS A 6 0.07 19.45 2.43
N THR A 7 -0.15 20.70 2.81
CA THR A 7 0.23 21.22 4.13
C THR A 7 -0.53 20.52 5.26
N SER A 8 -1.85 20.29 5.11
CA SER A 8 -2.61 19.61 6.16
C SER A 8 -2.20 18.14 6.37
N LEU A 9 -1.65 17.48 5.35
CA LEU A 9 -1.15 16.10 5.47
C LEU A 9 0.24 16.04 6.11
N GLU A 10 0.99 17.15 6.19
CA GLU A 10 2.27 17.25 6.89
C GLU A 10 2.10 17.05 8.40
N ASP A 11 1.03 17.61 8.97
CA ASP A 11 0.76 17.59 10.42
C ASP A 11 -0.16 16.45 10.88
N ALA A 12 -0.46 15.50 9.99
CA ALA A 12 -1.43 14.46 10.29
C ALA A 12 -0.94 13.49 11.39
N LEU A 13 -1.76 13.33 12.43
CA LEU A 13 -1.47 12.45 13.56
C LEU A 13 -1.70 10.96 13.24
N TYR A 14 -2.58 10.66 12.27
CA TYR A 14 -3.00 9.31 11.89
C TYR A 14 -2.79 9.07 10.40
N GLY A 15 -2.77 7.80 9.99
CA GLY A 15 -2.63 7.43 8.58
C GLY A 15 -1.24 7.72 8.01
N LYS A 16 -0.21 7.80 8.86
CA LYS A 16 1.18 8.09 8.45
C LYS A 16 1.64 7.23 7.29
N LEU A 17 1.40 5.91 7.33
CA LEU A 17 1.72 4.99 6.24
C LEU A 17 1.08 5.38 4.91
N THR A 18 -0.22 5.64 4.90
CA THR A 18 -0.94 6.08 3.69
C THR A 18 -0.43 7.43 3.19
N ILE A 19 -0.13 8.35 4.10
CA ILE A 19 0.36 9.69 3.78
C ILE A 19 1.77 9.63 3.19
N GLU A 20 2.67 8.88 3.80
CA GLU A 20 4.04 8.65 3.31
C GLU A 20 4.03 7.97 1.94
N ALA A 21 3.11 7.04 1.70
CA ALA A 21 2.96 6.38 0.41
C ALA A 21 2.44 7.32 -0.69
N ILE A 22 1.41 8.12 -0.39
CA ILE A 22 0.73 8.95 -1.40
C ILE A 22 1.45 10.28 -1.62
N ARG A 23 2.06 10.88 -0.61
CA ARG A 23 2.64 12.23 -0.69
C ARG A 23 3.62 12.40 -1.86
N PRO A 24 4.56 11.47 -2.13
CA PRO A 24 5.48 11.59 -3.27
C PRO A 24 4.77 11.64 -4.62
N VAL A 25 3.56 11.04 -4.70
CA VAL A 25 2.80 10.87 -5.93
C VAL A 25 1.47 11.62 -5.93
N PHE A 26 1.26 12.52 -4.95
CA PHE A 26 -0.04 13.13 -4.66
C PHE A 26 -0.69 13.82 -5.86
N GLY A 27 0.12 14.45 -6.72
CA GLY A 27 -0.36 15.09 -7.95
C GLY A 27 -0.98 14.10 -8.93
N GLN A 28 -0.27 13.02 -9.23
CA GLN A 28 -0.72 11.93 -10.12
C GLN A 28 -1.89 11.17 -9.49
N TRP A 29 -1.80 10.91 -8.18
CA TRP A 29 -2.84 10.21 -7.42
C TRP A 29 -4.19 10.93 -7.44
N ILE A 30 -4.21 12.27 -7.36
CA ILE A 30 -5.46 13.05 -7.47
C ILE A 30 -5.97 13.15 -8.91
N GLN A 31 -5.07 13.10 -9.89
CA GLN A 31 -5.41 13.25 -11.31
C GLN A 31 -5.77 11.94 -12.01
N ARG A 32 -5.56 10.79 -11.37
CA ARG A 32 -5.85 9.49 -11.97
C ARG A 32 -7.32 9.36 -12.38
N GLU A 33 -7.55 9.02 -13.64
CA GLU A 33 -8.89 8.78 -14.18
C GLU A 33 -9.39 7.37 -13.86
N HIS A 34 -8.48 6.46 -13.52
CA HIS A 34 -8.75 5.03 -13.31
C HIS A 34 -8.05 4.52 -12.03
N GLY A 35 -8.21 3.22 -11.73
CA GLY A 35 -7.59 2.56 -10.58
C GLY A 35 -8.46 2.59 -9.32
N SER A 36 -9.64 1.97 -9.36
CA SER A 36 -10.51 1.90 -8.18
C SER A 36 -9.79 1.26 -6.98
N LEU A 37 -10.11 1.74 -5.77
CA LEU A 37 -9.56 1.18 -4.56
C LEU A 37 -10.39 -0.04 -4.16
N SER A 38 -9.83 -1.24 -4.38
CA SER A 38 -10.45 -2.47 -3.86
C SER A 38 -10.32 -2.53 -2.34
N PHE A 39 -11.21 -3.28 -1.68
CA PHE A 39 -11.18 -3.47 -0.23
C PHE A 39 -9.79 -3.93 0.28
N ARG A 40 -9.18 -4.91 -0.41
CA ARG A 40 -7.85 -5.44 -0.06
C ARG A 40 -6.75 -4.41 -0.28
N LEU A 41 -6.84 -3.63 -1.35
CA LEU A 41 -5.86 -2.57 -1.61
C LEU A 41 -5.94 -1.47 -0.54
N VAL A 42 -7.14 -1.07 -0.12
CA VAL A 42 -7.30 -0.11 0.99
C VAL A 42 -6.67 -0.64 2.27
N GLN A 43 -6.86 -1.92 2.59
CA GLN A 43 -6.24 -2.54 3.76
C GLN A 43 -4.71 -2.44 3.68
N VAL A 44 -4.11 -2.84 2.56
CA VAL A 44 -2.66 -2.71 2.32
C VAL A 44 -2.20 -1.26 2.50
N MET A 45 -2.85 -0.31 1.82
CA MET A 45 -2.48 1.11 1.85
C MET A 45 -2.59 1.77 3.24
N THR A 46 -3.43 1.21 4.10
CA THR A 46 -3.66 1.75 5.46
C THR A 46 -2.93 0.94 6.53
N GLY A 47 -2.43 -0.25 6.20
CA GLY A 47 -1.93 -1.20 7.19
C GLY A 47 -3.04 -1.70 8.14
N HIS A 48 -4.30 -1.56 7.77
CA HIS A 48 -5.45 -1.95 8.60
C HIS A 48 -6.08 -3.27 8.15
N GLY A 49 -7.03 -3.75 8.95
CA GLY A 49 -7.92 -4.83 8.54
C GLY A 49 -7.41 -6.19 8.99
N CYS A 50 -6.95 -7.00 8.04
CA CYS A 50 -6.61 -8.41 8.30
C CYS A 50 -5.19 -8.64 8.83
N PHE A 51 -4.37 -7.59 8.91
CA PHE A 51 -2.98 -7.70 9.36
C PHE A 51 -2.90 -7.96 10.86
N GLY A 52 -2.18 -9.01 11.27
CA GLY A 52 -1.98 -9.36 12.67
C GLY A 52 -1.46 -8.19 13.52
N HIS A 53 -0.57 -7.36 12.98
CA HIS A 53 -0.11 -6.11 13.62
C HIS A 53 -1.30 -5.22 14.04
N TYR A 54 -2.22 -4.97 13.11
CA TYR A 54 -3.40 -4.15 13.34
C TYR A 54 -4.39 -4.85 14.28
N LEU A 55 -4.65 -6.14 14.06
CA LEU A 55 -5.61 -6.90 14.86
C LEU A 55 -5.18 -6.99 16.34
N TYR A 56 -3.88 -7.10 16.61
CA TYR A 56 -3.31 -7.10 17.95
C TYR A 56 -3.21 -5.69 18.55
N ARG A 57 -2.62 -4.73 17.83
CA ARG A 57 -2.27 -3.41 18.42
C ARG A 57 -3.41 -2.41 18.45
N VAL A 58 -4.34 -2.48 17.49
CA VAL A 58 -5.39 -1.48 17.31
C VAL A 58 -6.76 -2.08 17.55
N ALA A 59 -7.12 -3.15 16.85
CA ALA A 59 -8.45 -3.74 16.96
C ALA A 59 -8.66 -4.54 18.26
N ARG A 60 -7.57 -4.97 18.92
CA ARG A 60 -7.58 -5.82 20.12
C ARG A 60 -8.39 -7.11 19.94
N ARG A 61 -8.28 -7.73 18.76
CA ARG A 61 -9.03 -8.93 18.37
C ARG A 61 -8.19 -10.20 18.36
N GLU A 62 -6.87 -10.07 18.37
CA GLU A 62 -5.95 -11.20 18.36
C GLU A 62 -4.99 -11.13 19.54
N PRO A 63 -4.49 -12.29 20.02
CA PRO A 63 -3.59 -12.35 21.17
C PRO A 63 -2.14 -12.01 20.83
N THR A 64 -1.75 -12.07 19.54
CA THR A 64 -0.39 -11.78 19.08
C THR A 64 -0.44 -11.05 17.73
N PRO A 65 0.59 -10.29 17.36
CA PRO A 65 0.66 -9.64 16.04
C PRO A 65 1.15 -10.56 14.92
N SER A 66 1.31 -11.86 15.19
CA SER A 66 2.01 -12.79 14.30
C SER A 66 1.28 -13.03 12.99
N CYS A 67 2.03 -13.30 11.92
CA CYS A 67 1.45 -13.63 10.62
C CYS A 67 0.87 -15.04 10.62
N HIS A 68 -0.42 -15.16 10.36
CA HIS A 68 -1.11 -16.45 10.27
C HIS A 68 -0.65 -17.30 9.07
N GLU A 69 -0.12 -16.65 8.04
CA GLU A 69 0.26 -17.32 6.80
C GLU A 69 1.68 -17.91 6.84
N CYS A 70 2.62 -17.26 7.54
CA CYS A 70 4.01 -17.70 7.56
C CYS A 70 4.62 -17.86 8.96
N GLY A 71 3.94 -17.41 10.02
CA GLY A 71 4.43 -17.47 11.39
C GLY A 71 5.43 -16.38 11.78
N ALA A 72 5.64 -15.36 10.94
CA ALA A 72 6.46 -14.21 11.31
C ALA A 72 5.89 -13.50 12.55
N THR A 73 6.75 -12.89 13.36
CA THR A 73 6.37 -12.34 14.67
C THR A 73 5.52 -11.07 14.59
N ASP A 74 5.51 -10.38 13.44
CA ASP A 74 4.72 -9.17 13.23
C ASP A 74 4.21 -9.11 11.79
N ASP A 75 2.89 -9.17 11.62
CA ASP A 75 2.23 -9.17 10.33
C ASP A 75 1.78 -7.77 9.96
N THR A 76 2.64 -7.05 9.24
CA THR A 76 2.35 -5.73 8.68
C THR A 76 1.95 -5.84 7.20
N ALA A 77 1.37 -4.78 6.64
CA ALA A 77 1.15 -4.70 5.20
C ALA A 77 2.46 -4.85 4.40
N GLN A 78 3.54 -4.25 4.90
CA GLN A 78 4.87 -4.34 4.30
C GLN A 78 5.40 -5.77 4.34
N HIS A 79 5.25 -6.47 5.47
CA HIS A 79 5.60 -7.89 5.59
C HIS A 79 4.87 -8.72 4.51
N THR A 80 3.55 -8.54 4.37
CA THR A 80 2.77 -9.23 3.33
C THR A 80 3.28 -8.91 1.92
N LEU A 81 3.57 -7.64 1.65
CA LEU A 81 4.05 -7.18 0.34
C LEU A 81 5.47 -7.62 0.01
N GLU A 82 6.39 -7.73 0.97
CA GLU A 82 7.83 -7.86 0.70
C GLU A 82 8.49 -9.13 1.24
N GLU A 83 7.95 -9.72 2.31
CA GLU A 83 8.65 -10.77 3.06
C GLU A 83 7.89 -12.09 3.15
N CYS A 84 6.57 -12.04 3.28
CA CYS A 84 5.75 -13.21 3.58
C CYS A 84 5.84 -14.25 2.46
N ARG A 85 6.51 -15.38 2.75
CA ARG A 85 6.73 -16.48 1.78
C ARG A 85 5.46 -17.04 1.15
N ARG A 86 4.32 -16.92 1.84
CA ARG A 86 3.02 -17.39 1.35
C ARG A 86 2.63 -16.69 0.05
N TRP A 87 3.03 -15.44 -0.09
CA TRP A 87 2.65 -14.55 -1.17
C TRP A 87 3.71 -14.41 -2.25
N ASP A 88 4.80 -15.18 -2.19
CA ASP A 88 5.90 -15.12 -3.17
C ASP A 88 5.43 -15.23 -4.64
N PRO A 89 4.49 -16.15 -5.01
CA PRO A 89 4.01 -16.21 -6.39
C PRO A 89 3.31 -14.92 -6.83
N GLN A 90 2.42 -14.39 -5.99
CA GLN A 90 1.68 -13.16 -6.25
C GLN A 90 2.60 -11.94 -6.27
N ARG A 91 3.59 -11.92 -5.37
CA ARG A 91 4.62 -10.88 -5.27
C ARG A 91 5.41 -10.77 -6.56
N ARG A 92 5.85 -11.89 -7.14
CA ARG A 92 6.58 -11.90 -8.41
C ARG A 92 5.76 -11.32 -9.55
N THR A 93 4.47 -11.69 -9.64
CA THR A 93 3.55 -11.09 -10.61
C THR A 93 3.42 -9.59 -10.39
N LEU A 94 3.23 -9.15 -9.15
CA LEU A 94 3.08 -7.74 -8.82
C LEU A 94 4.34 -6.92 -9.17
N VAL A 95 5.54 -7.45 -8.87
CA VAL A 95 6.82 -6.82 -9.23
C VAL A 95 6.97 -6.71 -10.75
N ALA A 96 6.58 -7.75 -11.49
CA ALA A 96 6.64 -7.71 -12.95
C ALA A 96 5.72 -6.65 -13.56
N GLU A 97 4.54 -6.43 -12.98
CA GLU A 97 3.60 -5.41 -13.44
C GLU A 97 4.00 -3.98 -13.04
N ILE A 98 4.52 -3.80 -11.81
CA ILE A 98 4.87 -2.47 -11.27
C ILE A 98 6.28 -2.02 -11.70
N GLY A 99 7.17 -2.97 -12.02
CA GLY A 99 8.52 -2.68 -12.53
C GLY A 99 9.48 -2.09 -11.49
N GLY A 100 9.27 -2.34 -10.19
CA GLY A 100 10.04 -1.72 -9.12
C GLY A 100 10.00 -2.48 -7.78
N ASP A 101 10.39 -1.78 -6.71
CA ASP A 101 10.23 -2.28 -5.34
C ASP A 101 8.75 -2.28 -4.91
N LEU A 102 8.45 -2.98 -3.82
CA LEU A 102 7.09 -3.10 -3.29
C LEU A 102 6.86 -2.22 -2.07
N LEU A 103 7.59 -1.10 -2.02
CA LEU A 103 7.27 -0.02 -1.10
C LEU A 103 5.84 0.44 -1.39
N LEU A 104 5.10 0.77 -0.32
CA LEU A 104 3.74 1.30 -0.43
C LEU A 104 3.65 2.52 -1.36
N SER A 105 4.69 3.36 -1.42
CA SER A 105 4.78 4.48 -2.36
C SER A 105 4.87 4.04 -3.82
N SER A 106 5.54 2.93 -4.11
CA SER A 106 5.72 2.39 -5.46
C SER A 106 4.42 1.73 -5.94
N VAL A 107 3.71 1.06 -5.04
CA VAL A 107 2.32 0.62 -5.28
C VAL A 107 1.41 1.82 -5.55
N ALA A 108 1.53 2.89 -4.75
CA ALA A 108 0.74 4.11 -4.96
C ALA A 108 1.07 4.80 -6.30
N PHE A 109 2.35 4.81 -6.68
CA PHE A 109 2.82 5.35 -7.96
C PHE A 109 2.25 4.58 -9.14
N ALA A 110 2.28 3.26 -9.11
CA ALA A 110 1.75 2.41 -10.18
C ALA A 110 0.25 2.65 -10.40
N MET A 111 -0.51 2.75 -9.31
CA MET A 111 -1.94 3.11 -9.34
C MET A 111 -2.20 4.50 -9.94
N GLY A 112 -1.25 5.43 -9.77
CA GLY A 112 -1.34 6.79 -10.32
C GLY A 112 -0.91 6.91 -11.79
N ASN A 113 -0.21 5.92 -12.36
CA ASN A 113 0.45 6.04 -13.67
C ASN A 113 0.14 4.89 -14.65
N TYR A 114 -0.91 4.11 -14.42
CA TYR A 114 -1.23 2.91 -15.21
C TYR A 114 -1.37 3.14 -16.74
N TYR A 115 -1.39 4.38 -17.23
CA TYR A 115 -1.54 4.71 -18.66
C TYR A 115 -0.27 5.06 -19.45
N ARG A 116 0.94 5.06 -18.86
CA ARG A 116 2.14 5.46 -19.63
C ARG A 116 2.93 4.33 -20.30
N HIS A 117 2.52 3.07 -20.15
CA HIS A 117 3.24 1.92 -20.71
C HIS A 117 2.57 1.28 -21.94
N THR A 118 1.35 1.68 -22.32
CA THR A 118 0.65 1.11 -23.49
C THR A 118 0.67 1.98 -24.75
N ASP A 119 1.29 3.17 -24.72
CA ASP A 119 1.40 4.05 -25.90
C ASP A 119 2.71 3.84 -26.71
N PHE A 120 3.27 2.63 -26.70
CA PHE A 120 4.37 2.23 -27.58
C PHE A 120 3.99 1.01 -28.42
N CYS A 121 2.96 1.17 -29.25
CA CYS A 121 2.81 0.44 -30.51
C CYS A 121 2.44 1.48 -31.57
N GLY A 122 3.46 2.00 -32.25
CA GLY A 122 3.34 2.59 -33.59
C GLY A 122 3.49 1.52 -34.65
#